data_AF-A0A7C1QSR4-F1
#
_entry.id   AF-A0A7C1QSR4-F1
#
_cell.length_a   1.000
_cell.length_b   1.000
_cell.length_c   1.000
_cell.angle_alpha   90.00
_cell.angle_beta   90.00
_cell.angle_gamma   90.00
#
_symmetry.space_group_name_H-M   'P 1'
#
loop_
_entity.id
_entity.type
_entity.pdbx_description
1 polymer ?
#
loop_
_entity_poly.entity_id
_entity_poly.type
_entity_poly.pdbx_seq_one_letter_code
_entity_poly.pdbx_strand_id
1 'polypeptide(L)' 'MGELHWKTAITDVKPNKICLRGYPLDKLMGKISFAQAIYLVLKGELPTPDAGK' A
#
# COMPACT_ATOMS: atom_id res chain seq x y z
N MET A 1 -30.65 -4.91 0.23
CA MET A 1 -29.60 -3.91 -0.05
C MET A 1 -28.34 -4.69 -0.37
N GLY A 2 -28.03 -4.87 -1.66
CA GLY A 2 -26.82 -5.58 -2.09
C GLY A 2 -25.60 -4.87 -1.53
N GLU A 3 -24.69 -5.63 -0.93
CA GLU A 3 -23.51 -5.11 -0.26
C GLU A 3 -22.66 -4.31 -1.27
N LEU A 4 -22.69 -2.98 -1.17
CA LEU A 4 -21.84 -2.06 -1.93
C LEU A 4 -20.39 -2.11 -1.40
N HIS A 5 -19.79 -3.30 -1.33
CA HIS A 5 -18.41 -3.46 -0.92
C HIS A 5 -17.58 -3.88 -2.14
N TRP A 6 -16.80 -2.94 -2.66
CA TRP A 6 -15.81 -3.26 -3.66
C TRP A 6 -14.68 -4.02 -2.97
N LYS A 7 -14.45 -5.27 -3.40
CA LYS A 7 -13.34 -6.06 -2.87
C LYS A 7 -12.03 -5.40 -3.30
N THR A 8 -11.25 -4.96 -2.33
CA THR A 8 -9.91 -4.39 -2.54
C THR A 8 -8.85 -5.23 -1.84
N ALA A 9 -7.67 -5.30 -2.45
CA ALA A 9 -6.46 -5.89 -1.88
C ALA A 9 -5.36 -4.83 -1.65
N ILE A 10 -5.69 -3.54 -1.80
CA ILE A 10 -4.71 -2.45 -1.77
C ILE A 10 -4.59 -1.84 -0.38
N THR A 11 -5.71 -1.45 0.23
CA THR A 11 -5.74 -0.80 1.54
C THR A 11 -6.71 -1.49 2.50
N ASP A 12 -6.29 -1.63 3.76
CA ASP A 12 -7.14 -2.06 4.88
C ASP A 12 -7.12 -0.95 5.93
N VAL A 13 -8.27 -0.27 6.09
CA VAL A 13 -8.41 0.90 6.95
C VAL A 13 -9.27 0.51 8.16
N LYS A 14 -8.65 0.54 9.34
CA LYS A 14 -9.27 0.26 10.64
C LYS A 14 -8.89 1.35 11.64
N PRO A 15 -9.64 1.49 12.74
CA PRO A 15 -9.28 2.42 13.81
C PRO A 15 -7.83 2.19 14.26
N ASN A 16 -7.00 3.23 14.21
CA ASN A 16 -5.57 3.21 14.55
C ASN A 16 -4.70 2.23 13.74
N LYS A 17 -5.20 1.69 12.62
CA LYS A 17 -4.43 0.76 11.79
C LYS A 17 -4.78 0.95 10.32
N ILE A 18 -3.81 1.46 9.58
CA ILE A 18 -3.90 1.59 8.13
C ILE A 18 -2.83 0.69 7.53
N CYS A 19 -3.24 -0.28 6.72
CA CYS A 19 -2.31 -1.15 6.00
C CYS A 19 -2.41 -0.89 4.50
N LEU A 20 -1.26 -0.94 3.84
CA LEU A 20 -1.12 -0.82 2.40
C LEU A 20 -0.40 -2.07 1.89
N ARG A 21 -1.10 -2.89 1.10
CA ARG A 21 -0.62 -4.22 0.64
C ARG A 21 -0.09 -5.11 1.76
N GLY A 22 -0.70 -5.03 2.93
CA GLY A 22 -0.29 -5.78 4.13
C GLY A 22 0.80 -5.11 4.98
N TYR A 23 1.41 -4.02 4.51
CA TYR A 23 2.38 -3.24 5.27
C TYR A 23 1.68 -2.16 6.11
N PRO A 24 1.95 -2.03 7.42
CA PRO A 24 1.43 -0.92 8.20
C PRO A 24 1.98 0.41 7.67
N LEU A 25 1.10 1.38 7.41
CA LEU A 25 1.46 2.66 6.81
C LEU A 25 2.50 3.42 7.67
N ASP A 26 2.37 3.34 8.99
CA ASP A 26 3.32 3.88 9.97
C ASP A 26 4.74 3.33 9.81
N LYS A 27 4.90 2.10 9.29
CA LYS A 27 6.22 1.51 9.00
C LYS A 27 6.81 2.01 7.69
N LEU A 28 5.98 2.51 6.78
CA LEU A 28 6.40 3.03 5.47
C LEU A 28 6.75 4.52 5.53
N MET A 29 6.04 5.29 6.36
CA MET A 29 6.27 6.73 6.53
C MET A 29 7.73 7.03 6.90
N GLY A 30 8.36 7.92 6.13
CA GLY A 30 9.75 8.32 6.33
C GLY A 30 10.81 7.28 5.91
N LYS A 31 10.41 6.06 5.52
CA LYS A 31 11.33 5.02 5.05
C LYS A 31 11.35 4.83 3.54
N ILE A 32 10.24 5.11 2.87
CA ILE A 32 10.10 4.98 1.43
C ILE A 32 9.74 6.32 0.79
N SER A 33 10.19 6.52 -0.45
CA SER A 33 9.80 7.69 -1.24
C SER A 33 8.37 7.57 -1.76
N PHE A 34 7.79 8.68 -2.20
CA PHE A 34 6.48 8.70 -2.82
C PHE A 34 6.38 7.74 -4.01
N ALA A 35 7.40 7.71 -4.88
CA ALA A 35 7.44 6.81 -6.04
C ALA A 35 7.42 5.34 -5.61
N GLN A 36 8.15 4.98 -4.55
CA GLN A 36 8.15 3.62 -4.01
C GLN A 36 6.79 3.24 -3.40
N ALA A 37 6.10 4.19 -2.78
CA ALA A 37 4.74 3.97 -2.27
C ALA A 37 3.75 3.70 -3.41
N ILE A 38 3.81 4.48 -4.50
CA ILE A 38 2.98 4.24 -5.69
C ILE A 38 3.32 2.89 -6.34
N TYR A 39 4.60 2.55 -6.43
CA TYR A 39 5.03 1.23 -6.94
C TYR A 39 4.43 0.10 -6.10
N LEU A 40 4.50 0.20 -4.77
CA LEU A 40 3.91 -0.77 -3.85
C LEU A 40 2.39 -0.88 -4.04
N VAL A 41 1.67 0.23 -4.20
CA VAL A 41 0.22 0.23 -4.47
C VAL A 41 -0.10 -0.57 -5.75
N LEU A 42 0.63 -0.30 -6.83
CA LEU A 42 0.36 -0.86 -8.15
C LEU A 42 0.81 -2.32 -8.27
N LYS A 43 2.03 -2.62 -7.83
CA LYS A 43 2.68 -3.93 -8.00
C LYS A 43 2.43 -4.88 -6.84
N GLY A 44 2.18 -4.37 -5.64
CA GLY A 44 2.01 -5.18 -4.43
C GLY A 44 3.30 -5.49 -3.67
N GLU A 45 4.45 -5.13 -4.24
CA GLU A 45 5.79 -5.33 -3.68
C GLU A 45 6.60 -4.03 -3.72
N LEU A 46 7.62 -3.91 -2.86
CA LEU A 46 8.52 -2.76 -2.89
C LEU A 46 9.43 -2.83 -4.12
N PRO A 47 9.74 -1.69 -4.76
CA PRO A 47 10.64 -1.67 -5.91
C PRO A 47 12.05 -2.12 -5.49
N THR A 48 12.70 -2.88 -6.38
CA THR A 48 14.14 -3.15 -6.28
C THR A 48 14.93 -1.87 -6.64
N PRO A 49 16.22 -1.76 -6.27
CA PRO A 49 17.04 -0.60 -6.61
C PRO A 49 17.13 -0.29 -8.11
N ASP A 50 16.85 -1.30 -8.95
CA ASP A 50 16.88 -1.20 -10.42
C ASP A 50 15.51 -0.85 -11.03
N ALA A 51 14.44 -0.88 -10.23
CA ALA A 51 13.09 -0.55 -10.69
C ALA A 51 12.98 0.97 -10.93
N GLY A 52 13.33 1.39 -12.14
CA GLY A 52 13.34 2.78 -12.57
C GLY A 52 14.61 3.24 -13.29
N LYS A 53 15.56 2.33 -13.58
CA LYS A 53 16.58 2.58 -14.60
C LYS A 53 15.98 2.73 -16.00
#